data_AF-A0A7Y6UHL5-F1
#
_entry.id   AF-A0A7Y6UHL5-F1
#
_cell.length_a   1.000
_cell.length_b   1.000
_cell.length_c   1.000
_cell.angle_alpha   90.00
_cell.angle_beta   90.00
_cell.angle_gamma   90.00
#
_symmetry.space_group_name_H-M   'P 1'
#
loop_
_entity.id
_entity.type
_entity.pdbx_description
1 polymer ?
#
loop_
_entity_poly.entity_id
_entity_poly.type
_entity_poly.pdbx_seq_one_letter_code
_entity_poly.pdbx_strand_id
1 'polypeptide(L)'
;MTGRFVVLVVATSLVACGSSAPAPAEKPHVVRPSIARRDVPPDLSPLVPVHGVLATGGGVKSPAFRIIVDTDVKTIYAGSAPPSTPIGGKMTEGITRELTPRNEEHLMKLCADAWGEEAAGAEEAVEGYDEFLVLADGEELFLVQGHGPIKRPKAANVIETLRAAAAL
;
A
#
# COMPACT_ATOMS: atom_id res chain seq x y z
N MET A 1 58.55 36.38 55.32
CA MET A 1 57.48 36.59 56.33
C MET A 1 56.15 36.48 55.62
N THR A 2 55.26 35.69 56.20
CA THR A 2 54.01 35.12 55.70
C THR A 2 52.94 36.14 55.32
N GLY A 3 52.48 36.11 54.06
CA GLY A 3 51.26 36.77 53.60
C GLY A 3 50.22 35.73 53.15
N ARG A 4 49.15 35.57 53.93
CA ARG A 4 48.01 34.69 53.64
C ARG A 4 47.11 35.37 52.60
N PHE A 5 46.92 34.76 51.44
CA PHE A 5 45.85 35.13 50.51
C PHE A 5 44.65 34.22 50.75
N VAL A 6 43.54 34.84 51.16
CA VAL A 6 42.22 34.22 51.26
C VAL A 6 41.62 34.22 49.85
N VAL A 7 41.43 33.05 49.26
CA VAL A 7 40.69 32.90 47.99
C VAL A 7 39.24 32.63 48.34
N LEU A 8 38.40 33.64 48.08
CA LEU A 8 36.94 33.56 48.16
C LEU A 8 36.44 32.80 46.93
N VAL A 9 36.01 31.55 47.09
CA VAL A 9 35.35 30.78 46.03
C VAL A 9 33.87 31.16 46.03
N VAL A 10 33.46 31.97 45.05
CA VAL A 10 32.05 32.23 44.76
C VAL A 10 31.48 30.98 44.07
N ALA A 11 30.75 30.17 44.81
CA ALA A 11 29.97 29.06 44.26
C ALA A 11 28.72 29.64 43.58
N THR A 12 28.78 29.84 42.27
CA THR A 12 27.60 30.10 41.44
C THR A 12 26.81 28.81 41.29
N SER A 13 25.78 28.65 42.12
CA SER A 13 24.75 27.63 41.97
C SER A 13 23.98 27.86 40.66
N LEU A 14 24.40 27.19 39.60
CA LEU A 14 23.58 26.98 38.40
C LEU A 14 22.39 26.11 38.79
N VAL A 15 21.27 26.74 39.14
CA VAL A 15 19.97 26.10 39.20
C VAL A 15 19.56 25.79 37.76
N ALA A 16 19.95 24.60 37.30
CA ALA A 16 19.41 24.03 36.08
C ALA A 16 17.94 23.68 36.37
N CYS A 17 17.01 24.51 35.88
CA CYS A 17 15.61 24.14 35.73
C CYS A 17 15.54 22.92 34.82
N GLY A 18 15.52 21.74 35.42
CA GLY A 18 15.21 20.48 34.76
C GLY A 18 13.77 20.52 34.27
N SER A 19 13.56 21.05 33.07
CA SER A 19 12.33 20.85 32.31
C SER A 19 12.31 19.39 31.89
N SER A 20 11.82 18.52 32.77
CA SER A 20 11.38 17.17 32.41
C SER A 20 10.13 17.29 31.55
N ALA A 21 10.33 17.70 30.30
CA ALA A 21 9.34 17.51 29.27
C ALA A 21 9.10 16.00 29.19
N PRO A 22 7.86 15.52 29.38
CA PRO A 22 7.57 14.11 29.18
C PRO A 22 7.99 13.74 27.76
N ALA A 23 8.70 12.62 27.62
CA ALA A 23 9.03 12.06 26.32
C ALA A 23 7.74 12.00 25.49
N PRO A 24 7.77 12.39 24.19
CA PRO A 24 6.58 12.32 23.36
C PRO A 24 6.01 10.92 23.49
N ALA A 25 4.73 10.81 23.86
CA ALA A 25 4.05 9.53 23.95
C ALA A 25 4.26 8.81 22.63
N GLU A 26 4.85 7.61 22.69
CA GLU A 26 5.08 6.76 21.54
C GLU A 26 3.70 6.55 20.88
N LYS A 27 3.52 7.09 19.68
CA LYS A 27 2.26 6.94 18.97
C LYS A 27 2.02 5.43 18.85
N PRO A 28 0.80 4.92 19.18
CA PRO A 28 0.51 3.51 19.02
C PRO A 28 0.93 3.07 17.62
N HIS A 29 1.86 2.13 17.54
CA HIS A 29 2.25 1.54 16.27
C HIS A 29 1.05 0.74 15.81
N VAL A 30 0.20 1.35 14.97
CA VAL A 30 -0.89 0.64 14.32
C VAL A 30 -0.23 -0.37 13.41
N VAL A 31 -0.18 -1.63 13.85
CA VAL A 31 0.31 -2.74 13.03
C VAL A 31 -0.66 -2.85 11.86
N ARG A 32 -0.22 -2.39 10.69
CA ARG A 32 -0.99 -2.53 9.47
C ARG A 32 -0.96 -4.01 9.07
N PRO A 33 -2.09 -4.62 8.68
CA PRO A 33 -2.05 -5.97 8.16
C PRO A 33 -1.14 -6.01 6.92
N SER A 34 -0.11 -6.83 6.95
CA SER A 34 0.80 -7.07 5.83
C SER A 34 1.10 -8.55 5.71
N ILE A 35 1.45 -8.97 4.50
CA ILE A 35 1.93 -10.32 4.18
C ILE A 35 3.32 -10.20 3.55
N ALA A 36 4.12 -11.26 3.63
CA ALA A 36 5.39 -11.31 2.90
C ALA A 36 5.14 -11.68 1.43
N ARG A 37 6.06 -11.29 0.54
CA ARG A 37 5.99 -11.59 -0.91
C ARG A 37 5.82 -13.07 -1.23
N ARG A 38 6.45 -13.93 -0.44
CA ARG A 38 6.34 -15.40 -0.57
C ARG A 38 4.94 -15.96 -0.26
N ASP A 39 4.10 -15.19 0.45
CA ASP A 39 2.77 -15.60 0.86
C ASP A 39 1.69 -15.12 -0.15
N VAL A 40 2.10 -14.40 -1.20
CA VAL A 40 1.23 -14.03 -2.32
C VAL A 40 0.87 -15.30 -3.11
N PRO A 41 -0.40 -15.48 -3.53
CA PRO A 41 -0.79 -16.60 -4.39
C PRO A 41 0.15 -16.77 -5.60
N PRO A 42 0.60 -18.01 -5.92
CA PRO A 42 1.59 -18.25 -6.97
C PRO A 42 1.22 -17.68 -8.34
N ASP A 43 -0.07 -17.67 -8.68
CA ASP A 43 -0.58 -17.14 -9.96
C ASP A 43 -0.52 -15.60 -10.03
N LEU A 44 -0.50 -14.92 -8.87
CA LEU A 44 -0.34 -13.47 -8.77
C LEU A 44 1.12 -13.06 -8.66
N SER A 45 1.94 -13.85 -7.95
CA SER A 45 3.35 -13.54 -7.67
C SER A 45 4.16 -12.99 -8.86
N PRO A 46 4.12 -13.58 -10.08
CA PRO A 46 4.89 -13.05 -11.22
C PRO A 46 4.35 -11.73 -11.79
N LEU A 47 3.15 -11.32 -11.40
CA LEU A 47 2.49 -10.09 -11.85
C LEU A 47 2.67 -8.93 -10.87
N VAL A 48 3.05 -9.21 -9.62
CA VAL A 48 3.15 -8.20 -8.57
C VAL A 48 4.45 -7.42 -8.73
N PRO A 49 4.41 -6.10 -8.96
CA PRO A 49 5.61 -5.27 -9.09
C PRO A 49 6.41 -5.25 -7.78
N VAL A 50 7.69 -4.85 -7.82
CA VAL A 50 8.49 -4.71 -6.59
C VAL A 50 7.91 -3.60 -5.70
N HIS A 51 7.69 -2.42 -6.29
CA HIS A 51 6.95 -1.33 -5.68
C HIS A 51 5.79 -0.90 -6.58
N GLY A 52 4.59 -0.77 -6.00
CA GLY A 52 3.39 -0.29 -6.71
C GLY A 52 2.14 -1.11 -6.43
N VAL A 53 1.33 -1.33 -7.46
CA VAL A 53 -0.03 -1.90 -7.33
C VAL A 53 -0.30 -2.94 -8.41
N LEU A 54 -0.90 -4.06 -8.02
CA LEU A 54 -1.59 -4.98 -8.92
C LEU A 54 -3.08 -4.97 -8.57
N ALA A 55 -3.94 -4.68 -9.56
CA ALA A 55 -5.38 -4.91 -9.48
C ALA A 55 -5.77 -5.87 -10.59
N THR A 56 -6.43 -6.98 -10.25
CA THR A 56 -6.85 -7.97 -11.25
C THR A 56 -8.09 -8.70 -10.80
N GLY A 57 -8.87 -9.18 -11.74
CA GLY A 57 -10.05 -9.97 -11.45
C GLY A 57 -10.76 -10.36 -12.72
N GLY A 58 -11.93 -10.94 -12.57
CA GLY A 58 -12.69 -11.53 -13.65
C GLY A 58 -13.31 -12.84 -13.22
N GLY A 59 -14.04 -13.47 -14.13
CA GLY A 59 -14.72 -14.70 -13.78
C GLY A 59 -15.27 -15.46 -14.96
N VAL A 60 -16.06 -16.50 -14.67
CA VAL A 60 -16.69 -17.36 -15.68
C VAL A 60 -17.57 -16.55 -16.65
N LYS A 61 -18.24 -15.51 -16.13
CA LYS A 61 -19.18 -14.66 -16.87
C LYS A 61 -18.69 -13.23 -17.09
N SER A 62 -17.60 -12.83 -16.43
CA SER A 62 -17.09 -11.46 -16.47
C SER A 62 -15.74 -11.43 -17.16
N PRO A 63 -15.48 -10.47 -18.08
CA PRO A 63 -14.16 -10.29 -18.67
C PRO A 63 -13.08 -10.18 -17.60
N ALA A 64 -11.93 -10.80 -17.87
CA ALA A 64 -10.77 -10.63 -17.01
C ALA A 64 -10.15 -9.26 -17.26
N PHE A 65 -9.66 -8.63 -16.20
CA PHE A 65 -8.90 -7.39 -16.27
C PHE A 65 -7.63 -7.52 -15.44
N ARG A 66 -6.60 -6.80 -15.87
CA ARG A 66 -5.34 -6.67 -15.13
C ARG A 66 -4.82 -5.27 -15.27
N ILE A 67 -4.51 -4.64 -14.15
CA ILE A 67 -3.88 -3.33 -14.08
C ILE A 67 -2.66 -3.47 -13.17
N ILE A 68 -1.50 -3.08 -13.71
CA ILE A 68 -0.23 -3.09 -12.98
C ILE A 68 0.30 -1.67 -12.99
N VAL A 69 0.49 -1.09 -11.81
CA VAL A 69 1.23 0.16 -11.63
C VAL A 69 2.58 -0.19 -11.05
N ASP A 70 3.65 0.10 -11.80
CA ASP A 70 5.01 -0.09 -11.35
C ASP A 70 5.66 1.28 -11.13
N THR A 71 5.94 1.59 -9.86
CA THR A 71 6.47 2.90 -9.46
C THR A 71 7.97 3.00 -9.68
N ASP A 72 8.68 1.88 -9.89
CA ASP A 72 10.12 1.88 -10.17
C ASP A 72 10.37 2.24 -11.63
N VAL A 73 9.59 1.66 -12.55
CA VAL A 73 9.68 1.97 -13.98
C VAL A 73 8.73 3.09 -14.43
N LYS A 74 7.93 3.64 -13.52
CA LYS A 74 6.98 4.75 -13.76
C LYS A 74 5.98 4.43 -14.87
N THR A 75 5.33 3.27 -14.79
CA THR A 75 4.33 2.87 -15.78
C THR A 75 3.02 2.40 -15.17
N ILE A 76 1.94 2.52 -15.95
CA ILE A 76 0.66 1.87 -15.72
C ILE A 76 0.40 0.98 -16.93
N TYR A 77 0.36 -0.33 -16.73
CA TYR A 77 -0.20 -1.28 -17.68
C TYR A 77 -1.66 -1.55 -17.34
N ALA A 78 -2.52 -1.64 -18.34
CA ALA A 78 -3.89 -2.09 -18.18
C ALA A 78 -4.31 -2.95 -19.36
N GLY A 79 -4.93 -4.09 -19.08
CA GLY A 79 -5.38 -5.03 -20.09
C GLY A 79 -6.66 -5.74 -19.72
N SER A 80 -7.31 -6.26 -20.75
CA SER A 80 -8.55 -7.03 -20.67
C SER A 80 -8.40 -8.36 -21.42
N ALA A 81 -9.21 -9.33 -21.04
CA ALA A 81 -9.33 -10.60 -21.73
C ALA A 81 -10.75 -11.17 -21.63
N PRO A 82 -11.14 -12.12 -22.50
CA PRO A 82 -12.42 -12.79 -22.40
C PRO A 82 -12.66 -13.44 -21.03
N PRO A 83 -13.94 -13.69 -20.66
CA PRO A 83 -14.27 -14.45 -19.46
C PRO A 83 -13.56 -15.79 -19.38
N SER A 84 -13.36 -16.29 -18.16
CA SER A 84 -12.62 -17.53 -17.86
C SER A 84 -11.12 -17.49 -18.22
N THR A 85 -10.57 -16.35 -18.62
CA THR A 85 -9.11 -16.20 -18.73
C THR A 85 -8.48 -16.30 -17.34
N PRO A 86 -7.51 -17.19 -17.11
CA PRO A 86 -6.84 -17.30 -15.82
C PRO A 86 -6.15 -15.99 -15.42
N ILE A 87 -5.98 -15.76 -14.12
CA ILE A 87 -5.37 -14.53 -13.57
C ILE A 87 -3.98 -14.26 -14.16
N GLY A 88 -3.15 -15.30 -14.33
CA GLY A 88 -1.84 -15.24 -15.00
C GLY A 88 -1.88 -15.37 -16.52
N GLY A 89 -3.08 -15.50 -17.10
CA GLY A 89 -3.29 -15.71 -18.53
C GLY A 89 -2.87 -14.52 -19.40
N LYS A 90 -2.77 -14.74 -20.70
CA LYS A 90 -2.45 -13.67 -21.66
C LYS A 90 -3.63 -12.71 -21.79
N MET A 91 -3.39 -11.41 -21.65
CA MET A 91 -4.38 -10.38 -21.95
C MET A 91 -4.52 -10.21 -23.47
N THR A 92 -5.75 -10.09 -23.97
CA THR A 92 -6.02 -9.95 -25.41
C THR A 92 -5.86 -8.50 -25.86
N GLU A 93 -6.19 -7.57 -24.98
CA GLU A 93 -6.04 -6.14 -25.19
C GLU A 93 -5.16 -5.59 -24.07
N GLY A 94 -4.36 -4.57 -24.38
CA GLY A 94 -3.51 -3.96 -23.38
C GLY A 94 -2.92 -2.64 -23.84
N ILE A 95 -2.79 -1.72 -22.90
CA ILE A 95 -2.12 -0.45 -23.09
C ILE A 95 -1.16 -0.22 -21.92
N THR A 96 0.02 0.30 -22.24
CA THR A 96 0.97 0.81 -21.25
C THR A 96 1.08 2.31 -21.41
N ARG A 97 1.00 3.04 -20.29
CA ARG A 97 1.12 4.50 -20.23
C ARG A 97 2.17 4.87 -19.19
N GLU A 98 2.70 6.08 -19.32
CA GLU A 98 3.56 6.69 -18.31
C GLU A 98 2.77 7.02 -17.04
N LEU A 99 3.35 6.71 -15.88
CA LEU A 99 2.86 7.14 -14.58
C LEU A 99 3.39 8.54 -14.27
N THR A 100 2.56 9.56 -14.47
CA THR A 100 2.94 10.93 -14.13
C THR A 100 3.09 11.09 -12.61
N PRO A 101 3.96 12.00 -12.11
CA PRO A 101 4.14 12.23 -10.68
C PRO A 101 2.83 12.56 -9.94
N ARG A 102 1.95 13.34 -10.57
CA ARG A 102 0.64 13.69 -10.00
C ARG A 102 -0.25 12.47 -9.82
N ASN A 103 -0.24 11.54 -10.78
CA ASN A 103 -1.02 10.32 -10.71
C ASN A 103 -0.44 9.36 -9.65
N GLU A 104 0.89 9.30 -9.55
CA GLU A 104 1.58 8.52 -8.52
C GLU A 104 1.22 9.01 -7.12
N GLU A 105 1.36 10.31 -6.83
CA GLU A 105 1.00 10.90 -5.53
C GLU A 105 -0.46 10.63 -5.17
N HIS A 106 -1.37 10.79 -6.13
CA HIS A 106 -2.78 10.52 -5.92
C HIS A 106 -3.04 9.04 -5.62
N LEU A 107 -2.43 8.13 -6.39
CA LEU A 107 -2.56 6.69 -6.19
C LEU A 107 -2.01 6.26 -4.83
N MET A 108 -0.84 6.75 -4.42
CA MET A 108 -0.24 6.42 -3.13
C MET A 108 -1.15 6.84 -1.97
N LYS A 109 -1.82 7.98 -2.09
CA LYS A 109 -2.83 8.40 -1.10
C LYS A 109 -4.00 7.42 -1.01
N LEU A 110 -4.58 7.03 -2.15
CA LEU A 110 -5.68 6.07 -2.18
C LEU A 110 -5.27 4.70 -1.61
N CYS A 111 -4.05 4.27 -1.92
CA CYS A 111 -3.47 3.02 -1.42
C CYS A 111 -3.27 3.06 0.11
N ALA A 112 -2.74 4.16 0.65
CA ALA A 112 -2.60 4.34 2.09
C ALA A 112 -3.96 4.33 2.81
N ASP A 113 -4.96 4.98 2.21
CA ASP A 113 -6.34 5.00 2.73
C ASP A 113 -6.96 3.59 2.74
N ALA A 114 -6.76 2.80 1.68
CA ALA A 114 -7.23 1.42 1.56
C ALA A 114 -6.51 0.45 2.53
N TRP A 115 -5.20 0.61 2.73
CA TRP A 115 -4.43 -0.21 3.66
C TRP A 115 -4.89 -0.01 5.11
N GLY A 116 -5.25 1.23 5.48
CA GLY A 116 -5.77 1.55 6.80
C GLY A 116 -7.25 1.19 7.02
N GLU A 117 -7.93 0.65 6.02
CA GLU A 117 -9.33 0.23 6.15
C GLU A 117 -9.42 -1.09 6.94
N GLU A 118 -10.38 -1.19 7.84
CA GLU A 118 -10.65 -2.44 8.54
C GLU A 118 -11.14 -3.52 7.57
N ALA A 119 -10.77 -4.77 7.82
CA ALA A 119 -11.31 -5.88 7.04
C ALA A 119 -12.82 -5.94 7.20
N ALA A 120 -13.55 -6.08 6.09
CA ALA A 120 -14.96 -6.39 6.15
C ALA A 120 -15.16 -7.77 6.79
N GLY A 121 -16.33 -8.00 7.38
CA GLY A 121 -16.74 -9.35 7.80
C GLY A 121 -16.82 -10.32 6.62
N ALA A 122 -17.10 -11.60 6.89
CA ALA A 122 -17.20 -12.62 5.84
C ALA A 122 -18.12 -12.16 4.69
N GLU A 123 -17.56 -12.10 3.47
CA GLU A 123 -18.26 -11.62 2.29
C GLU A 123 -19.01 -12.77 1.60
N GLU A 124 -20.23 -12.51 1.12
CA GLU A 124 -20.95 -13.46 0.26
C GLU A 124 -20.23 -13.60 -1.08
N ALA A 125 -19.86 -14.84 -1.40
CA ALA A 125 -19.12 -15.17 -2.61
C ALA A 125 -20.01 -15.11 -3.86
N VAL A 126 -19.50 -14.48 -4.92
CA VAL A 126 -20.02 -14.55 -6.28
C VAL A 126 -19.37 -15.73 -6.97
N GLU A 127 -20.18 -16.71 -7.37
CA GLU A 127 -19.67 -17.93 -7.99
C GLU A 127 -18.81 -17.63 -9.23
N GLY A 128 -17.57 -18.13 -9.19
CA GLY A 128 -16.66 -18.08 -10.32
C GLY A 128 -16.16 -16.68 -10.68
N TYR A 129 -16.18 -15.73 -9.74
CA TYR A 129 -15.52 -14.43 -9.88
C TYR A 129 -14.61 -14.18 -8.68
N ASP A 130 -13.36 -13.81 -8.95
CA ASP A 130 -12.44 -13.34 -7.93
C ASP A 130 -11.86 -12.00 -8.35
N GLU A 131 -11.58 -11.15 -7.36
CA GLU A 131 -10.92 -9.86 -7.54
C GLU A 131 -9.84 -9.67 -6.47
N PHE A 132 -8.69 -9.18 -6.89
CA PHE A 132 -7.50 -9.02 -6.08
C PHE A 132 -6.97 -7.59 -6.22
N LEU A 133 -6.59 -7.02 -5.08
CA LEU A 133 -5.78 -5.82 -4.99
C LEU A 133 -4.54 -6.15 -4.17
N VAL A 134 -3.37 -5.93 -4.76
CA VAL A 134 -2.08 -6.07 -4.09
C VAL A 134 -1.38 -4.72 -4.10
N LEU A 135 -1.04 -4.20 -2.93
CA LEU A 135 -0.11 -3.08 -2.79
C LEU A 135 1.24 -3.66 -2.39
N ALA A 136 2.28 -3.32 -3.14
CA ALA A 136 3.62 -3.84 -2.92
C ALA A 136 4.58 -2.71 -2.53
N ASP A 137 5.31 -2.90 -1.44
CA ASP A 137 6.40 -2.04 -0.99
C ASP A 137 7.62 -2.93 -0.68
N GLY A 138 8.31 -3.35 -1.74
CA GLY A 138 9.43 -4.28 -1.64
C GLY A 138 8.98 -5.69 -1.25
N GLU A 139 9.37 -6.11 -0.05
CA GLU A 139 9.07 -7.44 0.52
C GLU A 139 7.76 -7.48 1.33
N GLU A 140 7.24 -6.32 1.73
CA GLU A 140 5.97 -6.19 2.45
C GLU A 140 4.84 -5.86 1.48
N LEU A 141 3.72 -6.56 1.63
CA LEU A 141 2.56 -6.36 0.78
C LEU A 141 1.28 -6.28 1.60
N PHE A 142 0.31 -5.61 1.00
CA PHE A 142 -1.07 -5.64 1.43
C PHE A 142 -1.90 -6.31 0.35
N LEU A 143 -2.58 -7.39 0.72
CA LEU A 143 -3.44 -8.17 -0.16
C LEU A 143 -4.89 -8.03 0.30
N VAL A 144 -5.75 -7.63 -0.64
CA VAL A 144 -7.21 -7.75 -0.51
C VAL A 144 -7.68 -8.72 -1.57
N GLN A 145 -8.44 -9.72 -1.14
CA GLN A 145 -9.11 -10.67 -2.01
C GLN A 145 -10.61 -10.57 -1.79
N GLY A 146 -11.36 -10.44 -2.86
CA GLY A 146 -12.80 -10.62 -2.91
C GLY A 146 -13.12 -11.87 -3.71
N HIS A 147 -13.99 -12.73 -3.18
CA HIS A 147 -14.63 -13.81 -3.92
C HIS A 147 -15.85 -13.26 -4.65
N GLY A 148 -15.63 -12.24 -5.47
CA GLY A 148 -16.64 -11.26 -5.88
C GLY A 148 -15.98 -9.90 -6.04
N PRO A 149 -16.72 -8.87 -6.49
CA PRO A 149 -16.24 -7.49 -6.40
C PRO A 149 -15.85 -7.18 -4.96
N ILE A 150 -14.67 -6.61 -4.74
CA ILE A 150 -14.17 -6.28 -3.40
C ILE A 150 -15.17 -5.32 -2.71
N LYS A 151 -15.71 -5.72 -1.55
CA LYS A 151 -16.73 -4.94 -0.81
C LYS A 151 -16.14 -3.98 0.22
N ARG A 152 -14.84 -3.73 0.15
CA ARG A 152 -14.10 -2.75 0.95
C ARG A 152 -14.05 -1.41 0.23
N PRO A 153 -14.84 -0.39 0.62
CA PRO A 153 -15.04 0.82 -0.19
C PRO A 153 -13.76 1.52 -0.62
N LYS A 154 -12.73 1.60 0.24
CA LYS A 154 -11.49 2.28 -0.13
C LYS A 154 -10.64 1.44 -1.08
N ALA A 155 -10.56 0.13 -0.86
CA ALA A 155 -9.90 -0.79 -1.80
C ALA A 155 -10.61 -0.82 -3.17
N ALA A 156 -11.94 -0.90 -3.18
CA ALA A 156 -12.75 -0.81 -4.40
C ALA A 156 -12.50 0.51 -5.15
N ASN A 157 -12.41 1.63 -4.42
CA ASN A 157 -12.12 2.94 -5.02
C ASN A 157 -10.73 2.99 -5.68
N VAL A 158 -9.72 2.28 -5.16
CA VAL A 158 -8.42 2.13 -5.84
C VAL A 158 -8.60 1.44 -7.20
N ILE A 159 -9.32 0.32 -7.24
CA ILE A 159 -9.54 -0.47 -8.46
C ILE A 159 -10.31 0.35 -9.50
N GLU A 160 -11.39 1.01 -9.10
CA GLU A 160 -12.20 1.85 -10.00
C GLU A 160 -11.40 3.04 -10.54
N THR A 161 -10.59 3.69 -9.70
CA THR A 161 -9.70 4.76 -10.15
C THR A 161 -8.68 4.27 -11.17
N LEU A 162 -8.12 3.08 -10.95
CA LEU A 162 -7.18 2.45 -11.86
C LEU A 162 -7.84 2.07 -13.19
N ARG A 163 -9.04 1.48 -13.17
CA ARG A 163 -9.84 1.15 -14.37
C ARG A 163 -10.14 2.42 -15.19
N ALA A 164 -10.61 3.48 -14.52
CA ALA A 164 -10.87 4.75 -15.17
C ALA A 164 -9.62 5.37 -15.79
N ALA A 165 -8.48 5.36 -15.09
CA ALA A 165 -7.20 5.85 -15.61
C ALA A 165 -6.70 5.05 -16.82
N ALA A 166 -7.03 3.76 -16.85
CA ALA A 166 -6.75 2.84 -17.95
C ALA A 166 -7.72 2.94 -19.13
N ALA A 167 -8.87 3.60 -18.96
CA ALA A 167 -10.02 3.56 -19.87
C ALA A 167 -10.58 2.13 -20.06
N LEU A 168 -10.59 1.33 -18.99
CA LEU A 168 -11.26 0.03 -18.90
C LEU A 168 -12.63 0.18 -18.23
#